data_AF-A0A520LLH2-F1
#
_entry.id   AF-A0A520LLH2-F1
#
_cell.length_a   1.000
_cell.length_b   1.000
_cell.length_c   1.000
_cell.angle_alpha   90.00
_cell.angle_beta   90.00
_cell.angle_gamma   90.00
#
_symmetry.space_group_name_H-M   'P 1'
#
loop_
_entity.id
_entity.type
_entity.pdbx_description
1 polymer ?
#
loop_
_entity_poly.entity_id
_entity_poly.type
_entity_poly.pdbx_seq_one_letter_code
_entity_poly.pdbx_strand_id
1 'polypeptide(L)' 'MRVERPWGWYEDLLSAPGYKVKRLQIRRGQQLSLQRHGHRSESWTVVAGDGAVLTGERWVEAKAGLMLSIP' A
#
# COMPACT_ATOMS: atom_id res chain seq x y z
N MET A 1 16.81 -3.41 -0.88
CA MET A 1 17.25 -1.99 -0.84
C MET A 1 16.01 -1.11 -0.94
N ARG A 2 15.96 -0.04 -0.14
CA ARG A 2 14.82 0.91 -0.18
C ARG A 2 14.95 1.87 -1.35
N VAL A 3 13.82 2.22 -1.92
CA VAL A 3 13.67 3.18 -3.00
C VAL A 3 12.88 4.38 -2.46
N GLU A 4 13.53 5.53 -2.37
CA GLU A 4 12.94 6.77 -1.88
C GLU A 4 11.99 7.41 -2.90
N ARG A 5 10.92 8.01 -2.39
CA ARG A 5 9.90 8.76 -3.13
C ARG A 5 9.50 10.01 -2.34
N PRO A 6 8.90 11.02 -2.98
CA PRO A 6 8.41 12.21 -2.27
C PRO A 6 7.45 11.87 -1.11
N TRP A 7 6.61 10.84 -1.29
CA TRP A 7 5.65 10.40 -0.29
C TRP A 7 6.24 9.52 0.83
N GLY A 8 7.49 9.06 0.72
CA GLY A 8 8.08 8.08 1.63
C GLY A 8 9.03 7.12 0.93
N TRP A 9 8.91 5.82 1.16
CA TRP A 9 9.75 4.83 0.50
C TRP A 9 9.04 3.49 0.33
N TYR A 10 9.53 2.66 -0.59
CA TYR A 10 9.19 1.25 -0.66
C TYR A 10 10.42 0.37 -0.77
N GLU A 11 10.26 -0.90 -0.45
CA GLU A 11 11.24 -1.93 -0.78
C GLU A 11 10.53 -3.21 -1.24
N ASP A 12 11.19 -3.92 -2.15
CA ASP A 12 10.73 -5.22 -2.62
C ASP A 12 11.27 -6.27 -1.65
N LEU A 13 10.36 -6.96 -0.95
CA LEU A 13 10.70 -8.04 -0.03
C LEU A 13 10.85 -9.36 -0.78
N LEU A 14 9.98 -9.60 -1.77
CA LEU A 14 9.99 -10.81 -2.59
C LEU A 14 9.46 -10.50 -3.99
N SER A 15 10.07 -11.13 -4.99
CA SER A 15 9.62 -11.07 -6.38
C SER A 15 9.74 -12.47 -6.98
N ALA A 16 8.63 -12.99 -7.47
CA ALA A 16 8.55 -14.30 -8.10
C ALA A 16 7.57 -14.24 -9.28
N PRO A 17 7.52 -15.27 -10.14
CA PRO A 17 6.53 -15.32 -11.21
C PRO A 17 5.11 -15.15 -10.66
N GLY A 18 4.37 -14.17 -11.18
CA GLY A 18 2.97 -13.90 -10.82
C GLY A 18 2.75 -12.98 -9.62
N TYR A 19 3.75 -12.68 -8.79
CA TYR A 19 3.54 -11.79 -7.63
C TYR A 19 4.77 -11.01 -7.16
N LYS A 20 4.51 -9.93 -6.42
CA LYS A 20 5.52 -9.16 -5.71
C LYS A 20 5.01 -8.83 -4.32
N VAL A 21 5.90 -8.92 -3.33
CA VAL A 21 5.64 -8.45 -1.97
C VAL A 21 6.47 -7.21 -1.74
N LYS A 22 5.81 -6.10 -1.37
CA LYS A 22 6.46 -4.82 -1.10
C LYS A 22 6.14 -4.37 0.32
N ARG A 23 7.10 -3.73 0.96
CA ARG A 23 6.88 -2.95 2.19
C ARG A 23 7.00 -1.48 1.86
N LEU A 24 6.01 -0.70 2.30
CA LEU A 24 5.94 0.73 2.06
C LEU A 24 5.89 1.47 3.40
N GLN A 25 6.47 2.67 3.43
CA GLN A 25 6.24 3.65 4.48
C GLN A 25 5.78 4.95 3.82
N ILE A 26 4.62 5.43 4.22
CA ILE A 26 4.09 6.72 3.79
C ILE A 26 4.38 7.74 4.90
N ARG A 27 4.97 8.89 4.55
CA ARG A 27 5.23 9.97 5.50
C ARG A 27 3.91 10.68 5.84
N ARG A 28 3.83 11.27 7.03
CA ARG A 28 2.67 12.04 7.48
C ARG A 28 2.31 13.13 6.46
N GLY A 29 1.02 13.25 6.13
CA GLY A 29 0.51 14.24 5.17
C GLY A 29 0.83 13.92 3.71
N GLN A 30 1.43 12.77 3.42
CA GLN A 30 1.67 12.29 2.06
C GLN A 30 0.69 11.19 1.69
N GLN A 31 0.57 10.92 0.39
CA GLN A 31 -0.29 9.87 -0.14
C GLN A 31 0.34 9.22 -1.36
N LEU A 32 -0.08 7.98 -1.64
CA LEU A 32 0.12 7.35 -2.93
C LEU A 32 -0.88 7.93 -3.93
N SER A 33 -0.51 7.96 -5.22
CA SER A 33 -1.47 8.23 -6.29
C SER A 33 -2.53 7.13 -6.36
N LEU A 34 -3.77 7.48 -6.69
CA LEU A 34 -4.82 6.49 -6.96
C LEU A 34 -4.37 5.52 -8.05
N GLN A 35 -4.60 4.22 -7.84
CA GLN A 35 -4.23 3.15 -8.77
C GLN A 35 -5.47 2.37 -9.20
N ARG A 36 -5.47 1.89 -10.45
CA ARG A 36 -6.48 0.97 -11.00
C ARG A 36 -5.78 -0.09 -11.83
N HIS A 37 -6.21 -1.33 -11.72
CA HIS A 37 -5.68 -2.46 -12.47
C HIS A 37 -6.80 -3.47 -12.79
N GLY A 38 -6.62 -4.27 -13.84
CA GLY A 38 -7.57 -5.32 -14.24
C GLY A 38 -7.01 -6.75 -14.21
N HIS A 39 -5.71 -6.91 -14.00
CA HIS A 39 -5.00 -8.21 -14.03
C HIS A 39 -4.10 -8.39 -12.80
N ARG A 40 -4.39 -7.67 -11.73
CA ARG A 40 -3.66 -7.69 -10.48
C ARG A 40 -4.70 -7.66 -9.38
N SER A 41 -4.45 -8.40 -8.31
CA SER A 41 -5.15 -8.20 -7.05
C SER A 41 -4.11 -7.83 -6.01
N GLU A 42 -4.47 -6.97 -5.07
CA GLU A 42 -3.57 -6.48 -4.04
C GLU A 42 -4.13 -6.80 -2.66
N SER A 43 -3.29 -7.40 -1.82
CA SER A 43 -3.57 -7.58 -0.39
C SER A 43 -2.69 -6.63 0.40
N TRP A 44 -3.33 -5.74 1.15
CA TRP A 44 -2.67 -4.72 1.97
C TRP A 44 -2.86 -5.04 3.44
N THR A 45 -1.81 -4.84 4.23
CA THR A 45 -1.87 -4.90 5.69
C THR A 45 -1.16 -3.68 6.27
N VAL A 46 -1.86 -2.95 7.13
CA VAL A 46 -1.25 -1.86 7.89
C VAL A 46 -0.52 -2.48 9.06
N VAL A 47 0.81 -2.44 9.02
CA VAL A 47 1.66 -3.07 10.04
C VAL A 47 1.95 -2.14 11.23
N ALA A 48 1.90 -0.83 11.00
CA ALA A 48 2.15 0.20 12.02
C ALA A 48 1.59 1.56 11.56
N GLY A 49 1.35 2.45 12.52
CA GLY A 49 0.85 3.80 12.27
C GLY A 49 -0.66 3.88 12.02
N ASP A 50 -1.08 5.07 11.62
CA ASP A 50 -2.47 5.44 11.35
C ASP A 50 -2.58 6.30 10.06
N GLY A 51 -3.76 6.29 9.46
CA GLY A 51 -4.07 7.05 8.24
C GLY A 51 -5.43 6.70 7.69
N ALA A 52 -5.59 6.83 6.38
CA ALA A 52 -6.81 6.43 5.68
C ALA A 52 -6.48 5.82 4.31
N VAL A 53 -7.30 4.87 3.87
CA VAL A 53 -7.24 4.27 2.53
C VAL A 53 -8.51 4.63 1.77
N LEU A 54 -8.35 5.06 0.53
CA LEU A 54 -9.45 5.28 -0.40
C LEU A 54 -9.55 4.10 -1.38
N THR A 55 -10.68 3.41 -1.38
CA THR A 55 -11.01 2.35 -2.34
C THR A 55 -12.27 2.74 -3.11
N GLY A 56 -12.13 3.03 -4.41
CA GLY A 56 -13.20 3.62 -5.20
C GLY A 56 -13.58 5.00 -4.65
N GLU A 57 -14.78 5.12 -4.11
CA GLU A 57 -15.28 6.35 -3.47
C GLU A 57 -15.34 6.25 -1.94
N ARG A 58 -14.92 5.11 -1.36
CA ARG A 58 -15.02 4.85 0.07
C ARG A 58 -13.69 5.05 0.78
N TRP A 59 -13.73 5.90 1.81
CA TRP A 59 -12.65 6.01 2.78
C TRP A 59 -12.80 4.98 3.90
N VAL A 60 -11.68 4.35 4.26
CA VAL A 60 -11.55 3.43 5.39
C VAL A 60 -10.43 3.94 6.28
N GLU A 61 -10.69 4.02 7.59
CA GLU A 61 -9.66 4.36 8.57
C GLU A 61 -8.60 3.25 8.60
N ALA A 62 -7.34 3.62 8.42
CA ALA A 62 -6.22 2.71 8.37
C ALA A 62 -5.47 2.74 9.71
N LYS A 63 -5.50 1.63 10.46
CA LYS A 63 -4.74 1.43 11.69
C LYS A 63 -4.01 0.10 11.64
N ALA A 64 -2.97 -0.04 12.45
CA ALA A 64 -2.25 -1.31 12.61
C ALA A 64 -3.23 -2.47 12.82
N GLY A 65 -3.07 -3.53 12.02
CA GLY A 65 -3.97 -4.69 12.00
C GLY A 65 -5.08 -4.63 10.95
N LEU A 66 -5.35 -3.47 10.32
CA LEU A 66 -6.27 -3.42 9.19
C LEU A 66 -5.71 -4.23 8.01
N MET A 67 -6.57 -5.06 7.43
CA MET A 67 -6.31 -5.79 6.20
C MET A 67 -7.34 -5.42 5.13
N LEU A 68 -6.87 -5.17 3.90
CA LEU A 68 -7.70 -4.84 2.75
C LEU A 68 -7.33 -5.73 1.57
N SER A 69 -8.34 -6.18 0.83
CA SER A 69 -8.16 -6.91 -0.44
C SER A 69 -8.80 -6.09 -1.56
N ILE A 70 -8.00 -5.76 -2.57
CA ILE A 70 -8.41 -5.03 -3.76
C ILE A 70 -8.32 -6.00 -4.94
N PRO A 71 -9.45 -6.45 -5.51
CA PRO A 71 -9.46 -7.43 -6.58
C PRO A 71 -8.84 -6.92 -7.88
#